data_AF-A0A7S3GQC1-F1
#
_entry.id   AF-A0A7S3GQC1-F1
#
_cell.length_a   1.000
_cell.length_b   1.000
_cell.length_c   1.000
_cell.angle_alpha   90.00
_cell.angle_beta   90.00
_cell.angle_gamma   90.00
#
_symmetry.space_group_name_H-M   'P 1'
#
loop_
_entity.id
_entity.type
_entity.pdbx_description
1 polymer ?
#
loop_
_entity_poly.entity_id
_entity_poly.type
_entity_poly.pdbx_seq_one_letter_code
_entity_poly.pdbx_strand_id
1 'polypeptide(L)'
;WDFDADGAVLKVSNVRLQRSLGATSRCPKWAIAYKFAADKVLTSLREIEVRVGRTGVLTPVARVEPVKVGGVMVESATLHNENEINRLKLKVGDNVWLKRAGDVIPKILGVERRLLSEDAKSEPFRLPTTCPECGSPTERVYSDLGTKSNLVEDDSDAVDEPLVSVRCTGGAAVCPAQAIELISHFASKDAACIDGLGRSRVEDLFEGGIVKSILDLYELRNRDLNYSAVNTTSATSTDTESPSHVPSLRGRKGWGDRSVNHLLAAID
;
A
#
# COMPACT_ATOMS: atom_id res chain seq x y z
N TRP A 1 -32.40 16.08 -5.89
CA TRP A 1 -32.46 14.62 -5.91
C TRP A 1 -31.89 14.15 -4.59
N ASP A 2 -32.61 13.29 -3.87
CA ASP A 2 -32.22 12.84 -2.52
C ASP A 2 -31.39 11.55 -2.56
N PHE A 3 -30.52 11.40 -3.56
CA PHE A 3 -29.63 10.25 -3.69
C PHE A 3 -28.30 10.65 -4.34
N ASP A 4 -27.25 9.90 -3.99
CA ASP A 4 -25.93 10.02 -4.61
C ASP A 4 -25.89 9.29 -5.97
N ALA A 5 -25.22 9.91 -6.95
CA ALA A 5 -24.93 9.32 -8.24
C ALA A 5 -23.48 9.65 -8.64
N ASP A 6 -22.76 8.67 -9.20
CA ASP A 6 -21.37 8.82 -9.64
C ASP A 6 -21.24 9.04 -11.17
N GLY A 7 -22.38 9.08 -11.86
CA GLY A 7 -22.45 9.26 -13.31
C GLY A 7 -23.79 8.84 -13.91
N ALA A 8 -23.76 8.51 -15.19
CA ALA A 8 -24.87 7.93 -15.94
C ALA A 8 -24.42 6.67 -16.69
N VAL A 9 -25.33 5.73 -16.94
CA VAL A 9 -25.03 4.57 -17.79
C VAL A 9 -25.64 4.80 -19.17
N LEU A 10 -24.80 4.93 -20.18
CA LEU A 10 -25.23 5.03 -21.58
C LEU A 10 -25.45 3.63 -22.11
N LYS A 11 -26.66 3.33 -22.61
CA LYS A 11 -27.05 2.00 -23.10
C LYS A 11 -27.62 2.10 -24.51
N VAL A 12 -27.22 1.19 -25.38
CA VAL A 12 -27.88 0.99 -26.68
C VAL A 12 -29.33 0.55 -26.42
N SER A 13 -30.32 1.31 -26.88
CA SER A 13 -31.73 1.05 -26.53
C SER A 13 -32.32 -0.17 -27.25
N ASN A 14 -31.75 -0.58 -28.39
CA ASN A 14 -32.24 -1.72 -29.17
C ASN A 14 -31.71 -3.06 -28.63
N VAL A 15 -32.61 -3.88 -28.09
CA VAL A 15 -32.30 -5.20 -27.50
C VAL A 15 -31.69 -6.18 -28.50
N ARG A 16 -32.06 -6.12 -29.79
CA ARG A 16 -31.47 -7.01 -30.81
C ARG A 16 -29.99 -6.69 -31.03
N LEU A 17 -29.64 -5.39 -31.02
CA LEU A 17 -28.25 -4.94 -31.08
C LEU A 17 -27.46 -5.31 -29.82
N GLN A 18 -28.08 -5.27 -28.65
CA GLN A 18 -27.42 -5.73 -27.42
C GLN A 18 -27.02 -7.21 -27.52
N ARG A 19 -27.89 -8.06 -28.06
CA ARG A 19 -27.61 -9.50 -28.27
C ARG A 19 -26.48 -9.73 -29.27
N SER A 20 -26.44 -8.98 -30.38
CA SER A 20 -25.37 -9.12 -31.38
C SER A 20 -24.02 -8.60 -30.86
N LEU A 21 -24.02 -7.52 -30.06
CA LEU A 21 -22.81 -6.95 -29.47
C LEU A 21 -22.24 -7.85 -28.36
N GLY A 22 -23.10 -8.50 -27.58
CA GLY A 22 -22.69 -9.43 -26.52
C GLY A 22 -21.94 -8.75 -25.37
N ALA A 23 -21.06 -9.51 -24.71
CA ALA A 23 -20.27 -9.07 -23.56
C ALA A 23 -18.83 -9.60 -23.63
N THR A 24 -17.92 -9.00 -22.87
CA THR A 24 -16.61 -9.57 -22.52
C THR A 24 -16.73 -10.41 -21.24
N SER A 25 -15.62 -10.96 -20.74
CA SER A 25 -15.60 -11.71 -19.48
C SER A 25 -16.00 -10.89 -18.24
N ARG A 26 -16.00 -9.55 -18.33
CA ARG A 26 -16.32 -8.66 -17.19
C ARG A 26 -17.42 -7.64 -17.47
N CYS A 27 -17.63 -7.21 -18.73
CA CYS A 27 -18.53 -6.08 -19.03
C CYS A 27 -19.34 -6.28 -20.33
N PRO A 28 -20.59 -5.79 -20.42
CA PRO A 28 -21.36 -5.76 -21.67
C PRO A 28 -20.75 -4.78 -22.68
N LYS A 29 -20.79 -5.10 -23.99
CA LYS A 29 -20.26 -4.21 -25.04
C LYS A 29 -21.23 -3.08 -25.43
N TRP A 30 -22.49 -3.18 -25.04
CA TRP A 30 -23.58 -2.29 -25.43
C TRP A 30 -23.94 -1.24 -24.37
N ALA A 31 -23.20 -1.19 -23.27
CA ALA A 31 -23.38 -0.22 -22.21
C ALA A 31 -22.02 0.29 -21.69
N ILE A 32 -21.95 1.58 -21.35
CA ILE A 32 -20.78 2.19 -20.73
C ILE A 32 -21.21 3.07 -19.56
N ALA A 33 -20.44 3.03 -18.47
CA ALA A 33 -20.61 3.94 -17.35
C ALA A 33 -19.90 5.27 -17.67
N TYR A 34 -20.68 6.32 -17.90
CA TYR A 34 -20.20 7.69 -18.08
C TYR A 34 -20.15 8.39 -16.72
N LYS A 35 -18.98 8.36 -16.08
CA LYS A 35 -18.79 8.94 -14.75
C LYS A 35 -18.80 10.46 -14.79
N PHE A 36 -19.33 11.10 -13.75
CA PHE A 36 -19.21 12.55 -13.59
C PHE A 36 -17.74 12.97 -13.54
N ALA A 37 -17.46 14.24 -13.87
CA ALA A 37 -16.12 14.78 -13.74
C ALA A 37 -15.70 14.66 -12.27
N ALA A 38 -14.74 13.78 -11.97
CA ALA A 38 -14.35 13.54 -10.60
C ALA A 38 -13.81 14.85 -9.99
N ASP A 39 -14.20 15.11 -8.75
CA ASP A 39 -13.77 16.28 -7.99
C ASP A 39 -12.24 16.38 -8.02
N LYS A 40 -11.74 17.40 -8.73
CA LYS A 40 -10.35 17.82 -8.64
C LYS A 40 -10.28 18.84 -7.51
N VAL A 41 -9.43 18.59 -6.54
CA VAL A 41 -9.27 19.48 -5.40
C VAL A 41 -7.82 19.94 -5.32
N LEU A 42 -7.64 21.22 -5.02
CA LEU A 42 -6.32 21.81 -4.83
C LEU A 42 -5.92 21.64 -3.35
N THR A 43 -4.69 21.17 -3.12
CA THR A 43 -4.11 21.05 -1.77
C THR A 43 -2.60 21.28 -1.84
N SER A 44 -1.95 21.50 -0.70
CA SER A 44 -0.51 21.74 -0.63
C SER A 44 0.24 20.42 -0.36
N LEU A 45 1.31 20.17 -1.12
CA LEU A 45 2.22 19.04 -0.95
C LEU A 45 3.16 19.32 0.23
N ARG A 46 3.00 18.61 1.35
CA ARG A 46 3.77 18.81 2.57
C ARG A 46 5.13 18.11 2.55
N GLU A 47 5.18 16.89 2.04
CA GLU A 47 6.41 16.11 1.92
C GLU A 47 6.22 14.94 0.94
N ILE A 48 7.33 14.33 0.52
CA ILE A 48 7.35 13.09 -0.25
C ILE A 48 8.01 12.02 0.61
N GLU A 49 7.21 11.10 1.12
CA GLU A 49 7.67 9.94 1.90
C GLU A 49 8.03 8.79 0.96
N VAL A 50 9.06 8.01 1.29
CA VAL A 50 9.45 6.83 0.51
C VAL A 50 9.10 5.57 1.30
N ARG A 51 8.16 4.79 0.77
CA ARG A 51 7.79 3.50 1.36
C ARG A 51 8.53 2.36 0.70
N VAL A 52 8.90 1.35 1.48
CA VAL A 52 9.55 0.13 0.97
C VAL A 52 8.51 -0.98 0.89
N GLY A 53 8.24 -1.45 -0.33
CA GLY A 53 7.31 -2.56 -0.55
C GLY A 53 7.94 -3.93 -0.26
N ARG A 54 7.11 -4.99 -0.30
CA ARG A 54 7.51 -6.39 -0.12
C ARG A 54 8.76 -6.81 -0.88
N THR A 55 8.86 -6.45 -2.16
CA THR A 55 9.98 -6.83 -3.05
C THR A 55 11.13 -5.84 -2.99
N GLY A 56 11.16 -4.99 -1.97
CA GLY A 56 12.14 -3.94 -1.78
C GLY A 56 11.93 -2.69 -2.63
N VAL A 57 10.90 -2.63 -3.49
CA VAL A 57 10.64 -1.46 -4.35
C VAL A 57 10.35 -0.22 -3.49
N LEU A 58 11.12 0.84 -3.71
CA LEU A 58 10.93 2.16 -3.11
C LEU A 58 9.83 2.89 -3.87
N THR A 59 8.69 3.09 -3.21
CA THR A 59 7.52 3.76 -3.77
C THR A 59 7.35 5.13 -3.11
N PRO A 60 7.46 6.23 -3.86
CA PRO A 60 7.20 7.54 -3.30
C PRO A 60 5.69 7.77 -3.10
N VAL A 61 5.36 8.41 -1.99
CA VAL A 61 4.00 8.76 -1.59
C VAL A 61 3.99 10.24 -1.21
N ALA A 62 3.11 11.00 -1.83
CA ALA A 62 2.89 12.39 -1.46
C ALA A 62 2.09 12.46 -0.17
N ARG A 63 2.56 13.24 0.80
CA ARG A 63 1.78 13.70 1.94
C ARG A 63 1.26 15.09 1.65
N VAL A 64 -0.05 15.27 1.74
CA VAL A 64 -0.70 16.55 1.40
C VAL A 64 -1.40 17.13 2.62
N GLU A 65 -1.70 18.42 2.57
CA GLU A 65 -2.61 19.05 3.52
C GLU A 65 -3.96 18.29 3.49
N PRO A 66 -4.49 17.84 4.65
CA PRO A 66 -5.73 17.08 4.71
C PRO A 66 -6.86 17.80 3.99
N VAL A 67 -7.43 17.15 2.97
CA VAL A 67 -8.44 17.76 2.12
C VAL A 67 -9.56 16.78 1.79
N LYS A 68 -10.80 17.29 1.72
CA LYS A 68 -11.98 16.47 1.41
C LYS A 68 -12.14 16.30 -0.10
N VAL A 69 -12.12 15.06 -0.60
CA VAL A 69 -12.29 14.73 -2.02
C VAL A 69 -13.32 13.61 -2.17
N GLY A 70 -14.45 13.90 -2.83
CA GLY A 70 -15.54 12.92 -2.98
C GLY A 70 -16.04 12.38 -1.63
N GLY A 71 -16.21 13.26 -0.65
CA GLY A 71 -16.74 12.90 0.68
C GLY A 71 -15.73 12.36 1.69
N VAL A 72 -14.54 11.93 1.27
CA VAL A 72 -13.51 11.32 2.14
C VAL A 72 -12.35 12.28 2.37
N MET A 73 -11.79 12.29 3.57
CA MET A 73 -10.55 13.02 3.89
C MET A 73 -9.34 12.30 3.31
N VAL A 74 -8.56 13.01 2.50
CA VAL A 74 -7.34 12.51 1.87
C VAL A 74 -6.14 13.26 2.42
N GLU A 75 -5.17 12.51 2.93
CA GLU A 75 -3.90 13.03 3.48
C GLU A 75 -2.69 12.51 2.71
N SER A 76 -2.88 11.54 1.81
CA SER A 76 -1.81 10.97 1.00
C SER A 76 -2.28 10.56 -0.40
N ALA A 77 -1.35 10.59 -1.35
CA ALA A 77 -1.58 10.17 -2.72
C ALA A 77 -0.34 9.43 -3.28
N THR A 78 -0.57 8.44 -4.14
CA THR A 78 0.54 7.72 -4.78
C THR A 78 1.23 8.57 -5.84
N LEU A 79 2.55 8.51 -5.88
CA LEU A 79 3.36 9.12 -6.93
C LEU A 79 3.91 8.09 -7.92
N HIS A 80 3.54 6.81 -7.78
CA HIS A 80 4.00 5.68 -8.59
C HIS A 80 5.51 5.40 -8.56
N ASN A 81 6.34 6.30 -9.10
CA ASN A 81 7.79 6.15 -9.22
C ASN A 81 8.49 7.51 -9.35
N GLU A 82 9.83 7.51 -9.39
CA GLU A 82 10.65 8.72 -9.56
C GLU A 82 10.36 9.47 -10.87
N ASN A 83 10.13 8.75 -11.97
CA ASN A 83 9.89 9.36 -13.28
C ASN A 83 8.60 10.19 -13.29
N GLU A 84 7.53 9.71 -12.63
CA GLU A 84 6.27 10.43 -12.54
C GLU A 84 6.41 11.74 -11.74
N ILE A 85 7.20 11.74 -10.67
CA ILE A 85 7.49 12.96 -9.88
C ILE A 85 8.20 13.99 -10.76
N ASN A 86 9.22 13.55 -11.50
CA ASN A 86 9.99 14.41 -12.39
C ASN A 86 9.18 14.91 -13.58
N ARG A 87 8.31 14.06 -14.15
CA ARG A 87 7.37 14.42 -15.22
C ARG A 87 6.41 15.51 -14.76
N LEU A 88 5.88 15.37 -13.54
CA LEU A 88 4.97 16.34 -12.93
C LEU A 88 5.70 17.58 -12.37
N LYS A 89 7.04 17.54 -12.28
CA LYS A 89 7.91 18.57 -11.70
C LYS A 89 7.49 18.96 -10.28
N LEU A 90 7.08 17.97 -9.48
CA LEU A 90 6.58 18.19 -8.12
C LEU A 90 7.72 18.61 -7.18
N LYS A 91 7.44 19.61 -6.35
CA LYS A 91 8.29 20.01 -5.22
C LYS A 91 7.49 20.02 -3.93
N VAL A 92 8.18 19.72 -2.84
CA VAL A 92 7.64 19.95 -1.51
C VAL A 92 7.30 21.43 -1.34
N GLY A 93 6.09 21.73 -0.87
CA GLY A 93 5.51 23.06 -0.78
C GLY A 93 4.58 23.45 -1.93
N ASP A 94 4.59 22.71 -3.05
CA ASP A 94 3.75 23.05 -4.21
C ASP A 94 2.26 22.86 -3.92
N ASN A 95 1.42 23.68 -4.56
CA ASN A 95 -0.02 23.43 -4.63
C ASN A 95 -0.31 22.44 -5.76
N VAL A 96 -0.88 21.28 -5.42
CA VAL A 96 -1.09 20.16 -6.32
C VAL A 96 -2.57 19.86 -6.50
N TRP A 97 -2.94 19.51 -7.73
CA TRP A 97 -4.27 19.02 -8.06
C TRP A 97 -4.39 17.54 -7.71
N LEU A 98 -5.28 17.23 -6.78
CA LEU A 98 -5.60 15.88 -6.38
C LEU A 98 -6.93 15.46 -7.01
N LYS A 99 -6.96 14.23 -7.53
CA LYS A 99 -8.17 13.60 -8.06
C LYS A 99 -8.29 12.21 -7.47
N ARG A 100 -9.51 11.81 -7.11
CA ARG A 100 -9.79 10.41 -6.76
C ARG A 100 -9.96 9.59 -8.05
N ALA A 101 -9.12 8.58 -8.26
CA ALA A 101 -9.29 7.66 -9.38
C ALA A 101 -10.39 6.65 -9.03
N GLY A 102 -11.62 6.92 -9.47
CA GLY A 102 -12.80 6.20 -8.99
C GLY A 102 -13.02 6.40 -7.48
N ASP A 103 -13.44 5.36 -6.77
CA ASP A 103 -13.78 5.45 -5.35
C ASP A 103 -12.65 5.01 -4.40
N VAL A 104 -11.41 4.76 -4.87
CA VAL A 104 -10.43 4.06 -4.00
C VAL A 104 -9.09 4.77 -3.85
N ILE A 105 -8.40 5.16 -4.93
CA ILE A 105 -7.00 5.63 -4.82
C ILE A 105 -6.85 7.10 -5.26
N PRO A 106 -6.42 8.00 -4.36
CA PRO A 106 -6.03 9.37 -4.71
C PRO A 106 -4.81 9.43 -5.63
N LYS A 107 -4.87 10.29 -6.64
CA LYS A 107 -3.78 10.55 -7.59
C LYS A 107 -3.52 12.06 -7.72
N ILE A 108 -2.24 12.44 -7.75
CA ILE A 108 -1.82 13.80 -8.11
C ILE A 108 -1.81 13.94 -9.63
N LEU A 109 -2.47 14.98 -10.13
CA LEU A 109 -2.54 15.29 -11.57
C LEU A 109 -1.42 16.22 -12.03
N GLY A 110 -0.89 17.05 -11.13
CA GLY A 110 0.18 18.00 -11.40
C GLY A 110 0.09 19.23 -10.50
N VAL A 111 1.02 20.16 -10.71
CA VAL A 111 1.14 21.40 -9.94
C VAL A 111 0.25 22.50 -10.50
N GLU A 112 -0.33 23.33 -9.64
CA GLU A 112 -1.04 24.55 -10.01
C GLU A 112 -0.04 25.62 -10.44
N ARG A 113 0.12 25.76 -11.75
CA ARG A 113 1.15 26.61 -12.36
C ARG A 113 1.02 28.09 -12.01
N ARG A 114 -0.19 28.60 -11.72
CA ARG A 114 -0.39 30.02 -11.39
C ARG A 114 0.12 30.41 -10.00
N LEU A 115 0.35 29.41 -9.14
CA LEU A 115 0.81 29.60 -7.77
C LEU A 115 2.29 29.21 -7.58
N LEU A 116 3.01 28.92 -8.67
CA LEU A 116 4.44 28.66 -8.63
C LEU A 116 5.19 29.95 -8.29
N SER A 117 6.13 29.87 -7.35
CA SER A 117 7.14 30.91 -7.16
C SER A 117 8.06 30.97 -8.39
N GLU A 118 8.56 32.17 -8.72
CA GLU A 118 9.39 32.41 -9.92
C GLU A 118 10.74 31.66 -9.92
N ASP A 119 11.15 31.06 -8.79
CA ASP A 119 12.37 30.25 -8.62
C ASP A 119 12.24 28.82 -9.20
N ALA A 120 11.90 28.73 -10.49
CA ALA A 120 11.59 27.46 -11.16
C ALA A 120 12.81 26.74 -11.78
N LYS A 121 14.00 26.82 -11.17
CA LYS A 121 15.10 25.86 -11.42
C LYS A 121 15.25 24.93 -10.23
N SER A 122 14.47 23.86 -10.18
CA SER A 122 14.73 22.78 -9.21
C SER A 122 15.49 21.64 -9.86
N GLU A 123 16.38 21.06 -9.09
CA GLU A 123 16.94 19.75 -9.41
C GLU A 123 15.82 18.68 -9.44
N PRO A 124 15.97 17.66 -10.30
CA PRO A 124 15.02 16.54 -10.35
C PRO A 124 15.00 15.81 -9.01
N PHE A 125 13.82 15.36 -8.60
CA PHE A 125 13.67 14.50 -7.44
C PHE A 125 14.41 13.18 -7.69
N ARG A 126 15.18 12.75 -6.68
CA ARG A 126 15.85 11.45 -6.69
C ARG A 126 15.48 10.66 -5.43
N LEU A 127 15.07 9.43 -5.63
CA LEU A 127 14.93 8.43 -4.58
C LEU A 127 16.28 8.19 -3.89
N PRO A 128 16.27 7.91 -2.58
CA PRO A 128 17.49 7.76 -1.81
C PRO A 128 18.30 6.56 -2.29
N THR A 129 19.63 6.68 -2.23
CA THR A 129 20.57 5.61 -2.57
C THR A 129 20.67 4.56 -1.47
N THR A 130 20.16 4.85 -0.28
CA THR A 130 20.05 3.97 0.88
C THR A 130 18.59 3.80 1.28
N CYS A 131 18.24 2.61 1.77
CA CYS A 131 16.90 2.29 2.21
C CYS A 131 16.57 3.08 3.50
N PRO A 132 15.45 3.83 3.54
CA PRO A 132 15.08 4.60 4.74
C PRO A 132 14.72 3.71 5.94
N GLU A 133 14.34 2.45 5.70
CA GLU A 133 13.87 1.52 6.73
C GLU A 133 14.98 0.68 7.39
N CYS A 134 16.05 0.36 6.64
CA CYS A 134 17.11 -0.53 7.14
C CYS A 134 18.54 -0.06 6.84
N GLY A 135 18.70 1.08 6.18
CA GLY A 135 20.01 1.63 5.80
C GLY A 135 20.75 0.86 4.70
N SER A 136 20.25 -0.29 4.24
CA SER A 136 20.89 -1.08 3.17
C SER A 136 20.97 -0.29 1.86
N PRO A 137 21.95 -0.59 0.98
CA PRO A 137 22.03 0.03 -0.33
C PRO A 137 20.76 -0.20 -1.17
N THR A 138 20.52 0.71 -2.10
CA THR A 138 19.47 0.56 -3.11
C THR A 138 20.08 0.35 -4.50
N GLU A 139 19.36 -0.38 -5.33
CA GLU A 139 19.73 -0.68 -6.71
C GLU A 139 18.65 -0.17 -7.67
N ARG A 140 19.08 0.41 -8.79
CA ARG A 140 18.19 0.81 -9.89
C ARG A 140 18.05 -0.35 -10.86
N VAL A 141 16.83 -0.87 -10.96
CA VAL A 141 16.46 -1.93 -11.89
C VAL A 141 15.71 -1.31 -13.06
N TYR A 142 16.26 -1.47 -14.25
CA TYR A 142 15.64 -1.10 -15.52
C TYR A 142 14.86 -2.30 -16.05
N SER A 143 13.60 -2.11 -16.44
CA SER A 143 12.85 -3.15 -17.14
C SER A 143 12.61 -2.75 -18.60
N ASP A 144 12.95 -3.67 -19.51
CA ASP A 144 12.73 -3.54 -20.96
C ASP A 144 11.25 -3.58 -21.35
N LEU A 145 10.37 -3.95 -20.39
CA LEU A 145 8.93 -3.84 -20.52
C LEU A 145 8.56 -2.36 -20.37
N GLY A 146 8.63 -1.63 -21.48
CA GLY A 146 8.16 -0.25 -21.59
C GLY A 146 6.79 -0.11 -20.92
N THR A 147 6.69 0.82 -19.98
CA THR A 147 5.37 1.17 -19.46
C THR A 147 4.67 1.89 -20.60
N LYS A 148 3.75 1.21 -21.29
CA LYS A 148 2.57 1.91 -21.78
C LYS A 148 2.00 2.58 -20.54
N SER A 149 2.35 3.84 -20.32
CA SER A 149 1.67 4.65 -19.32
C SER A 149 0.24 4.69 -19.83
N ASN A 150 -0.62 3.81 -19.30
CA ASN A 150 -2.05 3.77 -19.60
C ASN A 150 -2.74 4.98 -18.95
N LEU A 151 -2.11 6.15 -19.06
CA LEU A 151 -2.44 7.35 -18.31
C LEU A 151 -2.52 8.59 -19.18
N VAL A 152 -2.61 8.48 -20.50
CA VAL A 152 -3.32 9.46 -21.34
C VAL A 152 -3.79 8.72 -22.61
N GLU A 153 -5.09 8.66 -22.88
CA GLU A 153 -5.61 8.14 -24.17
C GLU A 153 -5.36 9.15 -25.32
N ASP A 154 -4.98 10.38 -24.98
CA ASP A 154 -4.71 11.49 -25.90
C ASP A 154 -3.40 12.18 -25.53
N ASP A 155 -2.25 11.64 -25.94
CA ASP A 155 -1.07 12.47 -26.29
C ASP A 155 0.03 11.61 -26.92
N SER A 156 0.50 12.05 -28.09
CA SER A 156 1.55 11.46 -28.93
C SER A 156 2.98 11.57 -28.36
N ASP A 157 3.11 11.89 -27.08
CA ASP A 157 4.39 12.14 -26.39
C ASP A 157 4.75 11.00 -25.40
N ALA A 158 4.32 9.77 -25.69
CA ALA A 158 4.77 8.59 -24.97
C ALA A 158 6.24 8.32 -25.32
N VAL A 159 7.16 8.89 -24.53
CA VAL A 159 8.58 8.57 -24.61
C VAL A 159 8.77 7.14 -24.10
N ASP A 160 9.36 6.27 -24.93
CA ASP A 160 9.80 4.91 -24.57
C ASP A 160 10.99 5.01 -23.59
N GLU A 161 10.75 5.50 -22.38
CA GLU A 161 11.73 5.48 -21.31
C GLU A 161 11.62 4.14 -20.55
N PRO A 162 12.74 3.44 -20.28
CA PRO A 162 12.71 2.21 -19.51
C PRO A 162 12.13 2.49 -18.12
N LEU A 163 11.24 1.62 -17.65
CA LEU A 163 10.71 1.76 -16.30
C LEU A 163 11.86 1.52 -15.31
N VAL A 164 12.20 2.57 -14.58
CA VAL A 164 13.21 2.52 -13.53
C VAL A 164 12.51 2.28 -12.20
N SER A 165 12.79 1.14 -11.57
CA SER A 165 12.41 0.89 -10.18
C SER A 165 13.65 0.91 -9.30
N VAL A 166 13.61 1.65 -8.20
CA VAL A 166 14.67 1.62 -7.18
C VAL A 166 14.28 0.59 -6.13
N ARG A 167 15.20 -0.30 -5.74
CA ARG A 167 14.92 -1.39 -4.80
C ARG A 167 15.94 -1.47 -3.69
N CYS A 168 15.48 -1.69 -2.46
CA CYS A 168 16.32 -2.04 -1.33
C CYS A 168 16.89 -3.46 -1.49
N THR A 169 18.21 -3.61 -1.37
CA THR A 169 18.91 -4.89 -1.51
C THR A 169 19.04 -5.69 -0.22
N GLY A 170 18.58 -5.14 0.92
CA GLY A 170 18.68 -5.80 2.23
C GLY A 170 17.86 -7.09 2.34
N GLY A 171 16.83 -7.26 1.52
CA GLY A 171 15.93 -8.41 1.58
C GLY A 171 15.11 -8.47 2.88
N ALA A 172 14.19 -9.43 2.99
CA ALA A 172 13.37 -9.62 4.18
C ALA A 172 14.15 -10.05 5.43
N ALA A 173 15.39 -10.55 5.27
CA ALA A 173 16.23 -10.91 6.41
C ALA A 173 16.80 -9.69 7.16
N VAL A 174 17.03 -8.57 6.45
CA VAL A 174 17.62 -7.36 7.02
C VAL A 174 16.62 -6.21 7.08
N CYS A 175 15.73 -6.10 6.10
CA CYS A 175 14.79 -5.00 5.99
C CYS A 175 13.46 -5.32 6.70
N PRO A 176 13.11 -4.60 7.78
CA PRO A 176 11.88 -4.87 8.53
C PRO A 176 10.63 -4.62 7.69
N ALA A 177 10.62 -3.55 6.88
CA ALA A 177 9.53 -3.25 5.97
C ALA A 177 9.29 -4.39 4.95
N GLN A 178 10.35 -4.97 4.38
CA GLN A 178 10.21 -6.11 3.47
C GLN A 178 9.67 -7.35 4.20
N ALA A 179 10.14 -7.61 5.43
CA ALA A 179 9.69 -8.75 6.22
C ALA A 179 8.20 -8.63 6.59
N ILE A 180 7.79 -7.48 7.10
CA ILE A 180 6.40 -7.18 7.49
C ILE A 180 5.48 -7.31 6.28
N GLU A 181 5.83 -6.71 5.14
CA GLU A 181 5.03 -6.78 3.91
C GLU A 181 4.99 -8.19 3.33
N LEU A 182 6.08 -8.95 3.44
CA LEU A 182 6.15 -10.35 3.00
C LEU A 182 5.22 -11.24 3.82
N ILE A 183 5.30 -11.13 5.15
CA ILE A 183 4.45 -11.88 6.07
C ILE A 183 2.98 -11.47 5.90
N SER A 184 2.70 -10.16 5.79
CA SER A 184 1.34 -9.64 5.56
C SER A 184 0.74 -10.14 4.24
N HIS A 185 1.53 -10.15 3.17
CA HIS A 185 1.09 -10.73 1.90
C HIS A 185 0.87 -12.24 2.02
N PHE A 186 1.76 -12.97 2.69
CA PHE A 186 1.60 -14.41 2.90
C PHE A 186 0.31 -14.74 3.65
N ALA A 187 -0.02 -13.96 4.67
CA ALA A 187 -1.26 -14.11 5.45
C ALA A 187 -2.53 -13.67 4.68
N SER A 188 -2.39 -12.94 3.57
CA SER A 188 -3.53 -12.39 2.84
C SER A 188 -4.44 -13.46 2.24
N LYS A 189 -5.66 -13.05 1.87
CA LYS A 189 -6.68 -13.92 1.25
C LYS A 189 -6.21 -14.60 -0.04
N ASP A 190 -5.30 -13.95 -0.77
CA ASP A 190 -4.81 -14.44 -2.07
C ASP A 190 -3.61 -15.39 -1.92
N ALA A 191 -3.16 -15.66 -0.69
CA ALA A 191 -2.03 -16.54 -0.38
C ALA A 191 -2.45 -17.65 0.61
N ALA A 192 -1.93 -17.66 1.83
CA ALA A 192 -2.24 -18.68 2.83
C ALA A 192 -3.59 -18.47 3.55
N CYS A 193 -4.25 -17.32 3.33
CA CYS A 193 -5.55 -16.98 3.91
C CYS A 193 -5.63 -17.18 5.43
N ILE A 194 -4.65 -16.62 6.15
CA ILE A 194 -4.57 -16.73 7.62
C ILE A 194 -5.50 -15.69 8.24
N ASP A 195 -6.73 -16.12 8.52
CA ASP A 195 -7.74 -15.24 9.06
C ASP A 195 -7.36 -14.68 10.44
N GLY A 196 -7.50 -13.37 10.58
CA GLY A 196 -7.11 -12.65 11.78
C GLY A 196 -5.64 -12.22 11.80
N LEU A 197 -4.85 -12.46 10.75
CA LEU A 197 -3.48 -11.96 10.64
C LEU A 197 -3.36 -10.84 9.61
N GLY A 198 -3.97 -9.69 9.91
CA GLY A 198 -3.83 -8.48 9.09
C GLY A 198 -2.50 -7.74 9.33
N ARG A 199 -2.16 -6.81 8.44
CA ARG A 199 -0.89 -6.06 8.47
C ARG A 199 -0.54 -5.46 9.84
N SER A 200 -1.47 -4.77 10.49
CA SER A 200 -1.23 -4.19 11.82
C SER A 200 -0.89 -5.25 12.88
N ARG A 201 -1.50 -6.45 12.83
CA ARG A 201 -1.14 -7.54 13.75
C ARG A 201 0.22 -8.14 13.41
N VAL A 202 0.59 -8.21 12.13
CA VAL A 202 1.93 -8.63 11.70
C VAL A 202 2.98 -7.63 12.20
N GLU A 203 2.74 -6.33 12.07
CA GLU A 203 3.58 -5.26 12.61
C GLU A 203 3.77 -5.45 14.13
N ASP A 204 2.68 -5.58 14.90
CA ASP A 204 2.73 -5.81 16.35
C ASP A 204 3.56 -7.05 16.75
N LEU A 205 3.42 -8.16 16.01
CA LEU A 205 4.16 -9.39 16.25
C LEU A 205 5.63 -9.26 15.86
N PHE A 206 5.92 -8.52 14.79
CA PHE A 206 7.27 -8.30 14.31
C PHE A 206 8.06 -7.38 15.23
N GLU A 207 7.47 -6.26 15.65
CA GLU A 207 8.05 -5.34 16.63
C GLU A 207 8.27 -6.02 17.99
N GLY A 208 7.28 -6.81 18.42
CA GLY A 208 7.38 -7.59 19.65
C GLY A 208 8.32 -8.79 19.60
N GLY A 209 9.07 -8.98 18.50
CA GLY A 209 10.08 -10.03 18.35
C GLY A 209 9.51 -11.45 18.25
N ILE A 210 8.20 -11.61 18.10
CA ILE A 210 7.55 -12.92 18.04
C ILE A 210 7.68 -13.52 16.64
N VAL A 211 7.40 -12.74 15.60
CA VAL A 211 7.43 -13.23 14.21
C VAL A 211 8.45 -12.42 13.44
N LYS A 212 9.53 -13.05 12.95
CA LYS A 212 10.52 -12.39 12.08
C LYS A 212 10.48 -12.93 10.65
N SER A 213 9.91 -14.10 10.46
CA SER A 213 9.81 -14.81 9.19
C SER A 213 8.46 -15.52 9.07
N ILE A 214 8.16 -16.03 7.87
CA ILE A 214 6.96 -16.86 7.64
C ILE A 214 7.01 -18.14 8.48
N LEU A 215 8.20 -18.72 8.68
CA LEU A 215 8.35 -19.97 9.44
C LEU A 215 7.94 -19.81 10.92
N ASP A 216 8.21 -18.63 11.50
CA ASP A 216 7.81 -18.32 12.89
C ASP A 216 6.30 -18.39 13.11
N LEU A 217 5.48 -18.21 12.05
CA LEU A 217 4.03 -18.33 12.17
C LEU A 217 3.61 -19.72 12.62
N TYR A 218 4.25 -20.76 12.08
CA TYR A 218 3.95 -22.15 12.40
C TYR A 218 4.45 -22.55 13.80
N GLU A 219 5.33 -21.76 14.41
CA GLU A 219 5.80 -21.97 15.78
C GLU A 219 4.90 -21.31 16.84
N LEU A 220 3.99 -20.41 16.44
CA LEU A 220 3.13 -19.67 17.36
C LEU A 220 2.31 -20.59 18.26
N ARG A 221 1.84 -21.74 17.73
CA ARG A 221 1.07 -22.72 18.50
C ARG A 221 1.90 -23.35 19.62
N ASN A 222 3.10 -23.83 19.28
CA ASN A 222 4.01 -24.43 20.26
C ASN A 222 4.39 -23.42 21.35
N ARG A 223 4.58 -22.16 20.97
CA ARG A 223 4.88 -21.07 21.91
C ARG A 223 3.71 -20.77 22.86
N ASP A 224 2.45 -20.79 22.38
CA ASP A 224 1.26 -20.60 23.25
C ASP A 224 1.06 -21.77 24.23
N LEU A 225 1.31 -23.00 23.79
CA LEU A 225 1.22 -24.20 24.64
C LEU A 225 2.25 -24.18 25.76
N ASN A 226 3.50 -23.79 25.46
CA ASN A 226 4.56 -23.70 26.46
C ASN A 226 4.27 -22.64 27.53
N TYR A 227 3.64 -21.53 27.17
CA TYR A 227 3.21 -20.52 28.14
C TYR A 227 2.12 -21.04 29.09
N SER A 228 1.14 -21.76 28.55
CA SER A 228 0.02 -22.30 29.34
C SER A 228 0.49 -23.39 30.32
N ALA A 229 1.48 -24.20 29.93
CA ALA A 229 2.05 -25.25 30.79
C ALA A 229 2.76 -24.67 32.03
N VAL A 230 3.57 -23.61 31.85
CA VAL A 230 4.34 -22.98 32.94
C VAL A 230 3.45 -22.32 34.00
N ASN A 231 2.33 -21.70 33.58
CA ASN A 231 1.38 -21.08 34.50
C ASN A 231 0.49 -22.08 35.26
N THR A 232 0.43 -23.34 34.83
CA THR A 232 -0.37 -24.38 35.51
C THR A 232 0.44 -25.11 36.58
N THR A 233 1.78 -25.12 36.47
CA THR A 233 2.67 -25.86 37.40
C THR A 233 3.37 -24.98 38.44
N SER A 234 3.31 -23.66 38.33
CA SER A 234 4.05 -22.74 39.21
C SER A 234 3.12 -21.97 40.15
N ALA A 235 2.59 -22.67 41.16
CA ALA A 235 2.12 -22.07 42.40
C ALA A 235 3.20 -22.17 43.49
N THR A 236 4.46 -21.90 43.17
CA THR A 236 5.52 -21.53 44.14
C THR A 236 6.83 -21.24 43.41
N SER A 237 7.28 -19.99 43.46
CA SER A 237 8.67 -19.54 43.67
C SER A 237 8.97 -18.21 42.93
N THR A 238 9.79 -17.44 43.62
CA THR A 238 10.22 -16.05 43.43
C THR A 238 11.08 -15.81 42.20
N ASP A 239 11.00 -14.58 41.71
CA ASP A 239 11.80 -13.87 40.70
C ASP A 239 13.20 -14.43 40.39
N THR A 240 13.43 -14.78 39.12
CA THR A 240 14.71 -14.59 38.43
C THR A 240 14.44 -14.39 36.93
N GLU A 241 14.77 -13.20 36.41
CA GLU A 241 14.74 -12.86 34.99
C GLU A 241 15.64 -13.81 34.19
N SER A 242 15.04 -14.73 33.42
CA SER A 242 15.73 -15.57 32.44
C SER A 242 15.50 -15.02 31.03
N PRO A 243 16.50 -14.99 30.12
CA PRO A 243 16.45 -14.19 28.88
C PRO A 243 15.62 -14.81 27.74
N SER A 244 14.86 -15.88 27.99
CA SER A 244 14.18 -16.67 26.95
C SER A 244 12.65 -16.66 27.04
N HIS A 245 12.06 -15.82 27.90
CA HIS A 245 10.60 -15.75 28.02
C HIS A 245 9.99 -14.96 26.84
N VAL A 246 9.75 -15.63 25.72
CA VAL A 246 8.99 -15.06 24.61
C VAL A 246 7.53 -14.89 25.08
N PRO A 247 6.97 -13.66 25.08
CA PRO A 247 5.65 -13.41 25.64
C PRO A 247 4.57 -14.17 24.88
N SER A 248 3.60 -14.78 25.58
CA SER A 248 2.39 -15.29 24.95
C SER A 248 1.66 -14.19 24.18
N LEU A 249 0.93 -14.60 23.14
CA LEU A 249 -0.01 -13.74 22.44
C LEU A 249 -1.09 -13.23 23.40
N ARG A 250 -1.46 -14.03 24.40
CA ARG A 250 -2.49 -13.70 25.40
C ARG A 250 -1.97 -12.61 26.34
N GLY A 251 -2.81 -11.61 26.60
CA GLY A 251 -2.47 -10.47 27.45
C GLY A 251 -1.88 -9.27 26.70
N ARG A 252 -1.59 -9.38 25.40
CA ARG A 252 -1.26 -8.23 24.57
C ARG A 252 -2.51 -7.43 24.21
N LYS A 253 -2.36 -6.10 24.10
CA LYS A 253 -3.44 -5.21 23.66
C LYS A 253 -3.91 -5.64 22.26
N GLY A 254 -5.21 -5.90 22.11
CA GLY A 254 -5.79 -6.38 20.84
C GLY A 254 -5.78 -7.90 20.64
N TRP A 255 -5.20 -8.67 21.57
CA TRP A 255 -5.07 -10.13 21.53
C TRP A 255 -5.91 -10.81 22.61
N GLY A 256 -7.23 -10.91 22.38
CA GLY A 256 -8.13 -11.67 23.24
C GLY A 256 -8.13 -13.17 22.94
N ASP A 257 -8.55 -14.00 23.90
CA ASP A 257 -8.53 -15.48 23.79
C ASP A 257 -9.19 -16.01 22.52
N ARG A 258 -10.34 -15.44 22.14
CA ARG A 258 -11.03 -15.81 20.89
C ARG A 258 -10.21 -15.49 19.65
N SER A 259 -9.53 -14.35 19.63
CA SER A 259 -8.66 -13.96 18.50
C SER A 259 -7.43 -14.87 18.40
N VAL A 260 -6.82 -15.20 19.54
CA VAL A 260 -5.67 -16.11 19.59
C VAL A 260 -6.08 -17.51 19.11
N ASN A 261 -7.16 -18.06 19.64
CA ASN A 261 -7.65 -19.38 19.24
C ASN A 261 -8.02 -19.43 17.75
N HIS A 262 -8.67 -18.38 17.23
CA HIS A 262 -9.01 -18.30 15.80
C HIS A 262 -7.77 -18.23 14.92
N LEU A 263 -6.77 -17.44 15.31
CA LEU A 263 -5.51 -17.34 14.58
C LEU A 263 -4.79 -18.70 14.55
N LEU A 264 -4.64 -19.34 15.71
CA LEU A 264 -3.93 -20.62 15.80
C LEU A 264 -4.63 -21.71 14.97
N ALA A 265 -5.96 -21.72 14.94
CA ALA A 265 -6.72 -22.64 14.09
C ALA A 265 -6.59 -22.36 12.59
N ALA A 266 -6.25 -21.12 12.19
CA ALA A 266 -6.06 -20.74 10.80
C ALA A 266 -4.63 -20.98 10.29
N ILE A 267 -3.68 -21.31 11.17
CA ILE A 267 -2.28 -21.59 10.82
C ILE A 267 -2.05 -23.09 10.60
N ASP A 268 -2.86 -23.96 11.23
CA ASP A 268 -2.85 -25.42 11.05
C ASP A 268 -3.37 -25.85 9.66
#